data_AF-A0A7W0K234-F1
#
_entry.id   AF-A0A7W0K234-F1
#
_cell.length_a   1.000
_cell.length_b   1.000
_cell.length_c   1.000
_cell.angle_alpha   90.00
_cell.angle_beta   90.00
_cell.angle_gamma   90.00
#
_symmetry.space_group_name_H-M   'P 1'
#
loop_
_entity.id
_entity.type
_entity.pdbx_description
1 polymer ?
#
loop_
_entity_poly.entity_id
_entity_poly.type
_entity_poly.pdbx_seq_one_letter_code
_entity_poly.pdbx_strand_id
1 'polypeptide(L)'
;MTTVWRVPLPRGAEPPYRVFLNGVPQEQGRDYEVVGSELHFSKPLEKERLGVGRWTAMFLGLFGSYGKNDSVDVQYRLAGSEVSATGLEIIPPGEP
;
A
#
# COMPACT_ATOMS: atom_id res chain seq x y z
N MET A 1 4.67 -0.20 22.06
CA MET A 1 4.93 0.81 21.02
C MET A 1 4.10 0.43 19.81
N THR A 2 3.30 1.33 19.26
CA THR A 2 2.50 1.05 18.06
C THR A 2 3.45 0.80 16.89
N THR A 3 3.51 -0.43 16.42
CA THR A 3 4.32 -0.88 15.28
C THR A 3 3.61 -0.47 13.99
N VAL A 4 3.70 0.81 13.62
CA VAL A 4 3.05 1.37 12.42
C VAL A 4 4.05 1.47 11.28
N TRP A 5 3.69 0.88 10.15
CA TRP A 5 4.39 1.04 8.88
C TRP A 5 3.85 2.27 8.16
N ARG A 6 4.73 3.07 7.58
CA ARG A 6 4.35 4.33 6.93
C ARG A 6 4.69 4.29 5.46
N VAL A 7 3.80 4.81 4.63
CA VAL A 7 4.03 5.02 3.21
C VAL A 7 3.76 6.49 2.90
N PRO A 8 4.81 7.30 2.66
CA PRO A 8 4.63 8.69 2.29
C PRO A 8 3.87 8.83 0.97
N LEU A 9 2.85 9.68 0.94
CA LEU A 9 2.13 10.02 -0.27
C LEU A 9 2.94 11.01 -1.12
N PRO A 10 2.80 10.96 -2.46
CA PRO A 10 3.36 11.99 -3.33
C PRO A 10 2.90 13.39 -2.93
N ARG A 11 3.77 14.38 -3.11
CA ARG A 11 3.45 15.78 -2.75
C ARG A 11 2.25 16.28 -3.55
N GLY A 12 1.29 16.87 -2.86
CA GLY A 12 0.05 17.36 -3.47
C GLY A 12 -0.95 16.27 -3.83
N ALA A 13 -0.74 15.02 -3.37
CA ALA A 13 -1.70 13.96 -3.58
C ALA A 13 -2.98 14.21 -2.77
N GLU A 14 -4.10 14.29 -3.46
CA GLU A 14 -5.42 14.52 -2.90
C GLU A 14 -6.28 13.25 -2.95
N PRO A 15 -7.21 13.07 -2.00
CA PRO A 15 -8.16 11.96 -2.03
C PRO A 15 -9.11 12.05 -3.24
N PRO A 16 -9.76 10.93 -3.62
CA PRO A 16 -9.72 9.62 -2.97
C PRO A 16 -8.43 8.84 -3.25
N TYR A 17 -7.97 8.06 -2.26
CA TYR A 17 -6.82 7.18 -2.40
C TYR A 17 -7.29 5.74 -2.68
N ARG A 18 -6.86 5.16 -3.81
CA ARG A 18 -6.97 3.72 -4.04
C ARG A 18 -5.60 3.10 -3.84
N VAL A 19 -5.47 2.28 -2.81
CA VAL A 19 -4.19 1.74 -2.34
C VAL A 19 -4.11 0.26 -2.66
N PHE A 20 -2.99 -0.18 -3.20
CA PHE A 20 -2.72 -1.55 -3.54
C PHE A 20 -1.39 -1.98 -2.92
N LEU A 21 -1.40 -3.07 -2.16
CA LEU A 21 -0.19 -3.72 -1.67
C LEU A 21 0.07 -4.93 -2.56
N ASN A 22 1.15 -4.91 -3.33
CA ASN A 22 1.48 -5.97 -4.29
C ASN A 22 0.29 -6.30 -5.23
N GLY A 23 -0.44 -5.28 -5.67
CA GLY A 23 -1.64 -5.44 -6.52
C GLY A 23 -2.92 -5.86 -5.78
N VAL A 24 -2.88 -6.12 -4.47
CA VAL A 24 -4.07 -6.40 -3.67
C VAL A 24 -4.70 -5.10 -3.16
N PRO A 25 -5.97 -4.81 -3.47
CA PRO A 25 -6.67 -3.64 -2.95
C PRO A 25 -6.71 -3.63 -1.42
N GLN A 26 -6.35 -2.49 -0.84
CA GLN A 26 -6.39 -2.22 0.60
C GLN A 26 -7.55 -1.27 0.92
N GLU A 27 -8.24 -1.50 2.03
CA GLU A 27 -9.37 -0.67 2.45
C GLU A 27 -8.97 0.30 3.56
N GLN A 28 -9.24 1.60 3.36
CA GLN A 28 -9.05 2.62 4.40
C GLN A 28 -9.95 2.32 5.61
N GLY A 29 -9.44 2.51 6.83
CA GLY A 29 -10.13 2.20 8.09
C GLY A 29 -10.03 0.73 8.51
N ARG A 30 -9.66 -0.18 7.59
CA ARG A 30 -9.45 -1.60 7.88
C ARG A 30 -7.99 -2.02 7.78
N ASP A 31 -7.36 -1.68 6.67
CA ASP A 31 -6.00 -2.11 6.32
C ASP A 31 -4.99 -0.98 6.51
N TYR A 32 -5.41 0.28 6.32
CA TYR A 32 -4.59 1.47 6.60
C TYR A 32 -5.45 2.66 7.04
N GLU A 33 -4.79 3.65 7.64
CA GLU A 33 -5.35 4.98 7.92
C GLU A 33 -4.58 6.06 7.15
N VAL A 34 -5.23 7.18 6.84
CA VAL A 34 -4.56 8.35 6.26
C VAL A 34 -4.23 9.32 7.38
N VAL A 35 -2.94 9.59 7.59
CA VAL A 35 -2.46 10.49 8.62
C VAL A 35 -1.60 11.56 7.96
N GLY A 36 -2.14 12.77 7.83
CA GLY A 36 -1.49 13.86 7.09
C GLY A 36 -1.27 13.48 5.62
N SER A 37 -0.01 13.40 5.20
CA SER A 37 0.39 12.97 3.85
C SER A 37 1.00 11.57 3.83
N GLU A 38 0.58 10.69 4.73
CA GLU A 38 1.08 9.33 4.84
C GLU A 38 -0.05 8.32 4.98
N LEU A 39 0.20 7.10 4.50
CA LEU A 39 -0.63 5.93 4.78
C LEU A 39 -0.01 5.14 5.92
N HIS A 40 -0.77 4.90 6.97
CA HIS A 40 -0.33 4.21 8.18
C HIS A 40 -0.95 2.82 8.23
N PHE A 41 -0.11 1.79 8.14
CA PHE A 41 -0.54 0.39 8.21
C PHE A 41 -0.19 -0.18 9.59
N SER A 42 -1.20 -0.76 10.24
CA SER A 42 -1.06 -1.38 11.58
C SER A 42 -0.64 -2.85 11.52
N LYS A 43 -0.76 -3.49 10.34
CA LYS A 43 -0.31 -4.86 10.09
C LYS A 43 1.10 -4.82 9.49
N PRO A 44 1.97 -5.79 9.82
CA PRO A 44 3.27 -5.91 9.17
C PRO A 44 3.14 -5.93 7.66
N LEU A 45 3.84 -5.00 6.99
CA LEU A 45 3.96 -5.01 5.54
C LEU A 45 5.06 -5.98 5.07
N GLU A 46 5.94 -6.42 5.97
CA GLU A 46 6.92 -7.49 5.71
C GLU A 46 6.24 -8.85 5.58
N LYS A 47 6.24 -9.42 4.36
CA LYS A 47 6.22 -10.87 4.07
C LYS A 47 5.17 -11.77 4.77
N GLU A 48 4.24 -11.23 5.53
CA GLU A 48 3.09 -11.95 6.02
C GLU A 48 2.14 -12.10 4.84
N ARG A 49 2.36 -13.22 4.12
CA ARG A 49 1.49 -13.83 3.12
C ARG A 49 0.09 -13.24 3.22
N LEU A 50 -0.24 -12.37 2.26
CA LEU A 50 -1.61 -12.20 1.76
C LEU A 50 -2.33 -13.53 1.98
N GLY A 51 -3.33 -13.57 2.87
CA GLY A 51 -3.85 -14.82 3.44
C GLY A 51 -3.93 -15.89 2.36
N VAL A 52 -3.27 -17.04 2.59
CA VAL A 52 -2.78 -17.99 1.57
C VAL A 52 -3.69 -18.15 0.35
N GLY A 53 -5.01 -18.19 0.53
CA GLY A 53 -5.98 -18.25 -0.58
C GLY A 53 -5.92 -17.09 -1.59
N ARG A 54 -5.80 -15.83 -1.15
CA ARG A 54 -5.67 -14.65 -2.04
C ARG A 54 -4.35 -14.66 -2.79
N TRP A 55 -3.27 -15.02 -2.10
CA TRP A 55 -1.96 -15.20 -2.71
C TRP A 55 -1.95 -16.33 -3.75
N THR A 56 -2.56 -17.48 -3.45
CA THR A 56 -2.65 -18.62 -4.39
C THR A 56 -3.38 -18.24 -5.67
N ALA A 57 -4.48 -17.47 -5.60
CA ALA A 57 -5.22 -17.05 -6.80
C ALA A 57 -4.37 -16.15 -7.72
N MET A 58 -3.58 -15.23 -7.14
CA MET A 58 -2.64 -14.40 -7.90
C MET A 58 -1.45 -15.21 -8.43
N PHE A 59 -0.86 -16.07 -7.59
CA PHE A 59 0.26 -16.94 -7.95
C PHE A 59 -0.08 -17.91 -9.09
N LEU A 60 -1.32 -18.40 -9.18
CA LEU A 60 -1.79 -19.28 -10.26
C LEU A 60 -2.00 -18.58 -11.62
N GLY A 61 -1.60 -17.30 -11.76
CA GLY A 61 -1.60 -16.61 -13.06
C GLY A 61 -2.95 -15.99 -13.45
N LEU A 62 -3.89 -15.87 -12.51
CA LEU A 62 -5.14 -15.12 -12.76
C LEU A 62 -4.92 -13.59 -12.72
N PHE A 63 -3.83 -13.12 -12.08
CA PHE A 63 -3.36 -11.73 -12.11
C PHE A 63 -1.82 -11.72 -11.96
N GLY A 64 -1.10 -10.95 -12.79
CA GLY A 64 0.35 -11.06 -13.00
C GLY A 64 1.25 -10.85 -11.76
N SER A 65 2.38 -11.57 -11.74
CA SER A 65 3.40 -11.67 -10.69
C SER A 65 4.15 -10.37 -10.37
N TYR A 66 4.58 -10.18 -9.12
CA TYR A 66 5.79 -9.39 -8.83
C TYR A 66 6.61 -9.86 -7.61
N GLY A 67 7.89 -9.47 -7.63
CA GLY A 67 9.05 -10.02 -6.94
C GLY A 67 9.23 -9.69 -5.46
N LYS A 68 10.40 -10.08 -4.95
CA LYS A 68 10.75 -10.31 -3.53
C LYS A 68 10.66 -9.11 -2.56
N ASN A 69 10.19 -7.95 -2.99
CA ASN A 69 10.08 -6.73 -2.18
C ASN A 69 8.61 -6.28 -2.17
N ASP A 70 8.06 -6.03 -0.99
CA ASP A 70 6.70 -5.49 -0.85
C ASP A 70 6.63 -4.08 -1.46
N SER A 71 5.60 -3.81 -2.26
CA SER A 71 5.40 -2.55 -2.99
C SER A 71 4.01 -2.01 -2.72
N VAL A 72 3.92 -0.71 -2.42
CA VAL A 72 2.64 -0.01 -2.30
C VAL A 72 2.44 0.92 -3.49
N ASP A 73 1.33 0.71 -4.18
CA ASP A 73 0.89 1.55 -5.28
C ASP A 73 -0.35 2.34 -4.84
N VAL A 74 -0.41 3.61 -5.23
CA VAL A 74 -1.49 4.51 -4.85
C VAL A 74 -1.99 5.27 -6.06
N GLN A 75 -3.29 5.22 -6.30
CA GLN A 75 -3.98 6.15 -7.20
C GLN A 75 -4.60 7.26 -6.39
N TYR A 76 -4.45 8.49 -6.88
CA TYR A 76 -4.84 9.71 -6.18
C TYR A 76 -5.20 10.81 -7.19
N ARG A 77 -5.68 11.94 -6.69
CA ARG A 77 -5.88 13.15 -7.51
C ARG A 77 -4.71 14.11 -7.36
N LEU A 78 -4.30 14.71 -8.47
CA LEU A 78 -3.31 15.79 -8.48
C LEU A 78 -3.82 16.88 -9.41
N ALA A 79 -4.06 18.08 -8.86
CA ALA A 79 -4.56 19.22 -9.62
C ALA A 79 -5.80 18.87 -10.49
N GLY A 80 -6.74 18.10 -9.91
CA GLY A 80 -7.97 17.67 -10.59
C GLY A 80 -7.84 16.49 -11.55
N SER A 81 -6.64 15.94 -11.78
CA SER A 81 -6.41 14.77 -12.63
C SER A 81 -6.19 13.50 -11.81
N GLU A 82 -6.64 12.33 -12.29
CA GLU A 82 -6.29 11.03 -11.68
C GLU A 82 -4.86 10.63 -12.06
N VAL A 83 -4.04 10.31 -11.06
CA VAL A 83 -2.63 9.93 -11.20
C VAL A 83 -2.36 8.67 -10.38
N SER A 84 -1.39 7.87 -10.81
CA SER A 84 -0.92 6.69 -10.07
C SER A 84 0.57 6.83 -9.74
N ALA A 85 0.94 6.54 -8.49
CA ALA A 85 2.31 6.30 -8.09
C ALA A 85 2.48 4.82 -7.76
N THR A 86 3.58 4.22 -8.21
CA THR A 86 3.87 2.79 -8.02
C THR A 86 5.20 2.63 -7.29
N GLY A 87 5.34 1.59 -6.46
CA GLY A 87 6.59 1.33 -5.75
C GLY A 87 6.94 2.40 -4.73
N LEU A 88 5.92 2.93 -4.02
CA LEU A 88 6.16 3.87 -2.94
C LEU A 88 6.99 3.21 -1.83
N GLU A 89 7.86 4.01 -1.23
CA GLU A 89 8.71 3.61 -0.13
C GLU A 89 7.87 3.17 1.08
N ILE A 90 8.24 2.03 1.65
CA ILE A 90 7.65 1.48 2.87
C ILE A 90 8.63 1.72 4.00
N ILE A 91 8.27 2.57 4.95
CA ILE A 91 9.09 2.90 6.13
C ILE A 91 8.66 1.99 7.29
N PRO A 92 9.58 1.16 7.83
CA PRO A 92 9.29 0.27 8.95
C PRO A 92 9.06 1.04 10.26
N PRO A 93 8.37 0.42 11.23
CA PRO A 93 8.19 0.99 12.55
C PRO A 93 9.55 1.19 13.25
N GLY A 94 9.77 2.39 13.81
CA GLY A 94 10.97 2.70 14.58
C GLY A 94 12.13 3.29 13.78
N GLU A 95 12.04 3.30 12.45
CA GLU A 95 12.85 4.18 11.61
C GLU A 95 12.22 5.59 11.65
N PRO A 96 12.98 6.69 11.78
CA PRO A 96 12.42 8.05 11.85
C PRO A 96 11.76 8.49 10.55
#